data_AF-A0A9W4X924-F1
#
_entry.id   AF-A0A9W4X924-F1
#
_cell.length_a   1.000
_cell.length_b   1.000
_cell.length_c   1.000
_cell.angle_alpha   90.00
_cell.angle_beta   90.00
_cell.angle_gamma   90.00
#
_symmetry.space_group_name_H-M   'P 1'
#
loop_
_entity.id
_entity.type
_entity.pdbx_description
1 polymer ?
#
loop_
_entity_poly.entity_id
_entity_poly.type
_entity_poly.pdbx_seq_one_letter_code
_entity_poly.pdbx_strand_id
1 'polypeptide(L)' 'TKEAKLIYEVTSWCLNSRKLVGLYRSSQTCYNLPLQNPTVRGPDASNTLSDNDQNEAFPSVVPNFVAEIRSDNDSEDYCY' A
#
# COMPACT_ATOMS: atom_id res chain seq x y z
N THR A 1 2.38 14.46 -11.72
CA THR A 1 2.38 14.89 -10.29
C THR A 1 3.38 14.02 -9.52
N LYS A 2 3.76 14.38 -8.28
CA LYS A 2 4.64 13.54 -7.45
C LYS A 2 4.05 12.13 -7.24
N GLU A 3 2.74 12.08 -7.02
CA GLU A 3 1.93 10.86 -6.90
C GLU A 3 2.03 9.93 -8.09
N ALA A 4 1.75 10.44 -9.30
CA ALA A 4 1.86 9.63 -10.52
C ALA A 4 3.27 9.05 -10.71
N LYS A 5 4.31 9.79 -10.30
CA LYS A 5 5.69 9.31 -10.37
C LYS A 5 5.94 8.19 -9.35
N LEU A 6 5.57 8.38 -8.07
CA LEU A 6 5.72 7.35 -7.04
C LEU A 6 5.00 6.06 -7.44
N ILE A 7 3.73 6.17 -7.84
CA ILE A 7 2.92 5.04 -8.30
C ILE A 7 3.62 4.31 -9.45
N TYR A 8 4.12 5.04 -10.44
CA TYR A 8 4.84 4.46 -11.58
C TYR A 8 6.10 3.69 -11.15
N GLU A 9 6.93 4.28 -10.31
CA GLU A 9 8.18 3.67 -9.85
C GLU A 9 7.92 2.40 -9.01
N VAL A 10 6.96 2.45 -8.08
CA VAL A 10 6.59 1.29 -7.24
C VAL A 10 5.97 0.19 -8.10
N THR A 11 5.11 0.55 -9.05
CA THR A 11 4.53 -0.41 -10.01
C THR A 11 5.63 -1.08 -10.82
N SER A 12 6.54 -0.30 -11.40
CA SER A 12 7.66 -0.80 -12.21
C SER A 12 8.56 -1.73 -11.39
N TRP A 13 8.90 -1.34 -10.16
CA TRP A 13 9.69 -2.16 -9.25
C TRP A 13 9.04 -3.52 -8.96
N CYS A 14 7.75 -3.52 -8.61
CA CYS A 14 7.00 -4.74 -8.33
C CYS A 14 6.85 -5.63 -9.57
N LEU A 15 6.61 -5.07 -10.75
CA LEU A 15 6.49 -5.83 -11.99
C LEU A 15 7.82 -6.50 -12.38
N ASN A 16 8.93 -5.78 -12.26
CA ASN A 16 10.26 -6.31 -12.61
C ASN A 16 10.85 -7.25 -11.56
N SER A 17 10.40 -7.15 -10.30
CA SER A 17 10.95 -7.92 -9.17
C SER A 17 9.90 -8.74 -8.42
N ARG A 18 8.79 -9.11 -9.08
CA ARG A 18 7.60 -9.72 -8.46
C ARG A 18 7.89 -10.87 -7.49
N LYS A 19 8.85 -11.74 -7.83
CA LYS A 19 9.22 -12.90 -7.00
C LYS A 19 9.93 -12.52 -5.69
N LEU A 20 10.57 -11.35 -5.66
CA LEU A 20 11.36 -10.87 -4.52
C LEU A 20 10.53 -9.95 -3.63
N VAL A 21 9.71 -9.08 -4.24
CA VAL A 21 9.06 -7.98 -3.51
C VAL A 21 7.55 -8.12 -3.44
N GLY A 22 6.97 -9.04 -4.22
CA GLY A 22 5.54 -9.30 -4.24
C GLY A 22 4.80 -8.48 -5.29
N LEU A 23 3.51 -8.30 -5.04
CA LEU A 23 2.50 -7.83 -5.97
C LEU A 23 2.17 -6.38 -5.70
N TYR A 24 2.20 -5.56 -6.74
CA TYR A 24 1.75 -4.18 -6.63
C TYR A 24 0.28 -4.09 -6.23
N ARG A 25 -0.02 -3.14 -5.34
CA ARG A 25 -1.37 -2.73 -4.93
C ARG A 25 -1.46 -1.20 -4.97
N SER A 26 -2.54 -0.71 -5.56
CA SER A 26 -2.74 0.73 -5.79
C SER A 26 -3.33 1.44 -4.57
N SER A 27 -3.42 2.77 -4.65
CA SER A 27 -4.06 3.65 -3.67
C SER A 27 -5.53 3.33 -3.35
N GLN A 28 -6.18 2.52 -4.16
CA GLN A 28 -7.56 2.06 -3.89
C GLN A 28 -7.60 0.84 -2.96
N THR A 29 -6.46 0.23 -2.69
CA THR A 29 -6.38 -0.94 -1.81
C THR A 29 -6.26 -0.49 -0.38
N CYS A 30 -7.20 -0.92 0.46
CA CYS A 30 -7.20 -0.69 1.89
C CYS A 30 -7.07 -2.02 2.63
N TYR A 31 -6.39 -2.03 3.76
CA TYR A 31 -6.07 -3.23 4.53
C TYR A 31 -6.69 -3.16 5.92
N ASN A 32 -7.24 -4.28 6.38
CA ASN A 32 -7.62 -4.43 7.78
C ASN A 32 -6.39 -4.91 8.56
N LEU A 33 -5.69 -4.00 9.23
CA LEU A 33 -4.46 -4.33 9.92
C LEU A 33 -4.75 -5.15 11.20
N PRO A 34 -3.96 -6.21 11.51
CA PRO A 34 -4.16 -7.06 12.67
C PRO A 34 -3.69 -6.38 13.96
N LEU A 35 -4.28 -5.23 14.29
CA LEU A 35 -4.04 -4.46 15.51
C LEU A 35 -5.12 -4.78 16.55
N GLN A 36 -4.84 -4.53 17.83
CA GLN A 36 -5.82 -4.74 18.92
C GLN A 36 -7.15 -3.99 18.67
N ASN A 37 -7.06 -2.82 18.04
CA ASN A 37 -8.22 -2.08 17.55
C ASN A 37 -8.23 -2.15 16.01
N PRO A 38 -9.21 -2.84 15.39
CA PRO A 38 -9.30 -2.96 13.94
C PRO A 38 -9.26 -1.58 13.28
N THR A 39 -8.27 -1.38 12.43
CA THR A 39 -8.05 -0.11 11.77
C THR A 39 -7.81 -0.37 10.29
N VAL A 40 -8.69 0.20 9.46
CA VAL A 40 -8.53 0.16 8.01
C VAL A 40 -7.59 1.29 7.59
N ARG A 41 -6.55 0.95 6.82
CA ARG A 41 -5.57 1.90 6.27
C ARG A 41 -5.38 1.66 4.77
N GLY A 42 -5.26 2.73 4.00
CA GLY A 42 -5.08 2.67 2.54
C GLY A 42 -3.90 3.53 2.13
N PRO A 43 -2.79 2.93 1.66
CA PRO A 43 -1.60 3.67 1.25
C PRO A 43 -1.63 4.07 -0.21
N ASP A 44 -0.94 5.15 -0.59
CA ASP A 44 -0.84 5.60 -1.99
C ASP A 44 -0.27 4.52 -2.93
N ALA A 45 0.68 3.73 -2.45
CA ALA A 45 1.19 2.56 -3.15
C ALA A 45 1.67 1.50 -2.15
N SER A 46 1.51 0.22 -2.49
CA SER A 46 1.98 -0.86 -1.63
C SER A 46 2.29 -2.13 -2.41
N ASN A 47 2.85 -3.12 -1.71
CA ASN A 47 2.91 -4.49 -2.21
C ASN A 47 2.54 -5.56 -1.17
N THR A 48 2.07 -6.70 -1.67
CA THR A 48 1.75 -7.88 -0.85
C THR A 48 2.47 -9.12 -1.39
N LEU A 49 2.93 -10.01 -0.51
CA LEU A 49 3.62 -11.25 -0.92
C LEU A 49 2.66 -12.34 -1.40
N SER A 50 1.37 -12.21 -1.12
CA SER A 50 0.33 -13.17 -1.53
C SER A 50 -0.82 -12.50 -2.28
N ASP A 51 -1.50 -13.33 -3.05
CA ASP A 51 -2.80 -13.04 -3.67
C ASP A 51 -3.99 -13.39 -2.76
N ASN A 52 -3.71 -13.85 -1.54
CA ASN A 52 -4.77 -14.14 -0.59
C ASN A 52 -5.57 -12.85 -0.35
N ASP A 53 -6.88 -13.02 -0.26
CA ASP A 53 -7.83 -11.98 0.16
C ASP A 53 -8.16 -10.91 -0.89
N GLN A 54 -7.81 -11.11 -2.17
CA GLN A 54 -8.30 -10.23 -3.27
C GLN A 54 -9.84 -10.15 -3.38
N ASN A 55 -10.55 -11.11 -2.79
CA ASN A 55 -12.03 -11.14 -2.80
C ASN A 55 -12.65 -10.34 -1.64
N GLU A 56 -11.84 -9.83 -0.71
CA GLU A 56 -12.31 -9.03 0.40
C GLU A 56 -12.21 -7.54 0.06
N ALA A 57 -13.18 -6.74 0.53
CA ALA A 57 -13.11 -5.29 0.38
C ALA A 57 -11.91 -4.68 1.14
N PHE A 58 -11.56 -5.29 2.29
CA PHE A 58 -10.43 -4.89 3.14
C PHE A 58 -9.67 -6.13 3.60
N PRO A 59 -8.77 -6.67 2.77
CA PRO A 59 -8.04 -7.89 3.10
C PRO A 59 -7.31 -7.77 4.43
N SER A 60 -7.38 -8.83 5.24
CA SER A 60 -6.67 -8.95 6.52
C SER A 60 -5.19 -9.34 6.32
N VAL A 61 -4.48 -8.59 5.47
CA VAL A 61 -3.07 -8.80 5.15
C VAL A 61 -2.25 -7.57 5.52
N VAL A 62 -1.02 -7.81 6.00
CA VAL A 62 -0.04 -6.74 6.22
C VAL A 62 0.79 -6.57 4.95
N PRO A 63 0.80 -5.39 4.31
CA PRO A 63 1.67 -5.12 3.17
C PRO A 63 3.15 -5.28 3.55
N ASN A 64 3.97 -5.76 2.62
CA ASN A 64 5.40 -5.90 2.83
C ASN A 64 6.12 -4.55 2.69
N PHE A 65 5.56 -3.65 1.88
CA PHE A 65 6.01 -2.28 1.69
C PHE A 65 4.78 -1.37 1.49
N VAL A 66 4.86 -0.17 2.04
CA VAL A 66 3.90 0.92 1.84
C VAL A 66 4.66 2.20 1.49
N ALA A 67 4.06 3.04 0.66
CA ALA A 67 4.51 4.38 0.38
C ALA A 67 3.33 5.33 0.45
N GLU A 68 3.56 6.47 1.10
CA GLU A 68 2.58 7.54 1.31
C GLU A 68 3.18 8.86 0.85
N ILE A 69 2.35 9.71 0.29
CA ILE A 69 2.67 11.08 -0.05
C ILE A 69 1.87 11.96 0.87
N ARG A 70 2.62 12.68 1.71
CA ARG A 70 2.06 13.76 2.52
C ARG A 70 1.32 14.76 1.64
N SER A 71 0.03 14.94 1.89
CA SER A 71 -0.75 16.03 1.31
C SER A 71 -0.40 17.34 2.01
N ASP A 72 -0.57 18.47 1.31
CA ASP A 72 -0.38 19.80 1.91
C ASP A 72 -1.35 20.05 3.09
N ASN A 73 -2.45 19.30 3.15
CA ASN A 73 -3.45 19.38 4.21
C ASN A 73 -3.15 18.45 5.41
N ASP A 74 -2.15 17.58 5.32
CA ASP A 74 -1.82 16.65 6.41
C ASP A 74 -0.87 17.33 7.40
N SER A 75 -1.17 17.18 8.70
CA SER A 75 -0.22 17.58 9.74
C SER A 75 0.99 16.63 9.76
N GLU A 76 2.13 17.13 10.24
CA GLU A 76 3.38 16.34 10.30
C GLU A 76 3.23 15.05 11.12
N ASP A 77 2.33 15.04 12.10
CA ASP A 77 2.08 13.89 12.97
C ASP A 77 1.47 12.67 12.25
N TYR A 78 1.03 12.81 11.00
CA TYR A 78 0.46 11.74 10.19
C TYR A 78 1.42 11.18 9.12
N CYS A 79 2.67 11.64 9.08
CA CYS A 79 3.69 11.13 8.16
C CYS A 79 4.88 10.58 8.95
N TYR A 80 5.03 9.25 8.97
CA TYR A 80 6.13 8.53 9.62
C TYR A 80 7.02 7.84 8.58
#